data_AF-A0A1I0S543-F1
#
_entry.id   AF-A0A1I0S543-F1
#
_cell.length_a   1.000
_cell.length_b   1.000
_cell.length_c   1.000
_cell.angle_alpha   90.00
_cell.angle_beta   90.00
_cell.angle_gamma   90.00
#
_symmetry.space_group_name_H-M   'P 1'
#
loop_
_entity.id
_entity.type
_entity.pdbx_description
1 polymer ?
#
loop_
_entity_poly.entity_id
_entity_poly.type
_entity_poly.pdbx_seq_one_letter_code
_entity_poly.pdbx_strand_id
1 'polypeptide(L)'
;MKRLLLLSFVTMSLFACNSDKNDAPTPAVDYKDPKVLSGALTVKSGTVVTGTMPVGTGAAGAPVLSASSNNQVLTAINGRYAVVAPELETGKFKGYYVKVAGADNYFKVEFPAKAGARKAKNVKHGLLRGNIPDSLILIKLPEGLNVDTFKLQYAVYDSSNVVSNVITAFIAVLKPAGGADGAAFAGTWENYRYKGPNSANWTYVIAADTGWTPFTCVNNVLTYDEKGTPTITRINRTLKDQAAFNTNGTFTYEYHDQYSYLNYDSSKCNSLKYVENDEQSLVFGGWSYVPATKQLILVADNDGKISADDFSVVINTIKEVTATKIVTQDEDGYISEMIKK
;
A
#
# COMPACT_ATOMS: atom_id res chain seq x y z
N MET A 1 -33.83 -64.71 -2.18
CA MET A 1 -34.60 -63.91 -1.19
C MET A 1 -34.25 -62.45 -1.41
N LYS A 2 -35.26 -61.64 -1.74
CA LYS A 2 -35.14 -60.24 -2.21
C LYS A 2 -34.76 -59.33 -1.03
N ARG A 3 -33.69 -58.55 -1.17
CA ARG A 3 -33.35 -57.45 -0.24
C ARG A 3 -34.13 -56.21 -0.67
N LEU A 4 -35.08 -55.81 0.17
CA LEU A 4 -35.88 -54.61 0.01
C LEU A 4 -35.01 -53.39 0.38
N LEU A 5 -34.78 -52.51 -0.57
CA LEU A 5 -34.13 -51.20 -0.36
C LEU A 5 -35.20 -50.25 0.22
N LEU A 6 -34.99 -49.75 1.44
CA LEU A 6 -35.81 -48.69 2.02
C LEU A 6 -35.28 -47.34 1.50
N LEU A 7 -35.96 -46.73 0.54
CA LEU A 7 -35.76 -45.33 0.16
C LEU A 7 -36.53 -44.45 1.14
N SER A 8 -35.81 -43.74 2.00
CA SER A 8 -36.37 -42.67 2.84
C SER A 8 -36.52 -41.41 1.99
N PHE A 9 -37.75 -41.07 1.62
CA PHE A 9 -38.10 -39.75 1.08
C PHE A 9 -37.96 -38.70 2.18
N VAL A 10 -36.91 -37.88 2.12
CA VAL A 10 -36.82 -36.64 2.88
C VAL A 10 -37.65 -35.59 2.15
N THR A 11 -38.83 -35.29 2.69
CA THR A 11 -39.63 -34.13 2.32
C THR A 11 -38.89 -32.86 2.76
N MET A 12 -38.11 -32.27 1.85
CA MET A 12 -37.65 -30.89 1.97
C MET A 12 -38.87 -29.97 1.85
N SER A 13 -39.43 -29.59 2.99
CA SER A 13 -40.31 -28.42 3.09
C SER A 13 -39.51 -27.18 2.70
N LEU A 14 -39.76 -26.68 1.49
CA LEU A 14 -39.35 -25.36 1.03
C LEU A 14 -39.98 -24.31 1.96
N PHE A 15 -39.25 -23.88 2.97
CA PHE A 15 -39.50 -22.58 3.60
C PHE A 15 -39.15 -21.52 2.57
N ALA A 16 -40.16 -21.09 1.81
CA ALA A 16 -40.13 -19.82 1.12
C ALA A 16 -40.14 -18.72 2.19
N CYS A 17 -38.95 -18.24 2.56
CA CYS A 17 -38.81 -16.97 3.25
C CYS A 17 -39.24 -15.88 2.26
N ASN A 18 -40.47 -15.38 2.41
CA ASN A 18 -40.83 -14.05 1.96
C ASN A 18 -39.97 -13.04 2.73
N SER A 19 -38.86 -12.61 2.16
CA SER A 19 -38.14 -11.43 2.62
C SER A 19 -38.63 -10.20 1.86
N ASP A 20 -39.93 -9.91 1.96
CA ASP A 20 -40.41 -8.53 1.83
C ASP A 20 -40.10 -7.81 3.13
N LYS A 21 -38.79 -7.63 3.41
CA LYS A 21 -38.39 -6.54 4.28
C LYS A 21 -38.31 -5.34 3.37
N ASN A 22 -39.27 -4.46 3.54
CA ASN A 22 -39.08 -3.03 3.31
C ASN A 22 -37.85 -2.63 4.13
N ASP A 23 -36.66 -2.80 3.54
CA ASP A 23 -35.45 -2.15 3.99
C ASP A 23 -35.70 -0.66 3.73
N ALA A 24 -36.33 -0.02 4.73
CA ALA A 24 -36.30 1.42 4.82
C ALA A 24 -34.83 1.81 4.66
N PRO A 25 -34.48 2.66 3.67
CA PRO A 25 -33.09 2.99 3.41
C PRO A 25 -32.48 3.50 4.70
N THR A 26 -31.42 2.84 5.16
CA THR A 26 -30.64 3.31 6.31
C THR A 26 -30.33 4.79 6.06
N PRO A 27 -30.72 5.70 6.97
CA PRO A 27 -30.53 7.11 6.73
C PRO A 27 -29.05 7.37 6.42
N ALA A 28 -28.79 8.13 5.36
CA ALA A 28 -27.44 8.47 4.96
C ALA A 28 -26.73 9.14 6.14
N VAL A 29 -25.60 8.57 6.56
CA VAL A 29 -24.79 9.13 7.66
C VAL A 29 -24.13 10.41 7.16
N ASP A 30 -24.39 11.54 7.82
CA ASP A 30 -23.76 12.80 7.46
C ASP A 30 -22.38 12.93 8.12
N TYR A 31 -21.35 12.60 7.35
CA TYR A 31 -19.97 12.71 7.82
C TYR A 31 -19.42 14.15 7.80
N LYS A 32 -20.24 15.15 7.48
CA LYS A 32 -19.88 16.57 7.65
C LYS A 32 -19.86 16.99 9.11
N ASP A 33 -20.59 16.31 9.99
CA ASP A 33 -20.47 16.50 11.43
C ASP A 33 -19.17 15.82 11.93
N PRO A 34 -18.20 16.59 12.48
CA PRO A 34 -16.97 16.04 13.01
C PRO A 34 -17.16 14.97 14.09
N LYS A 35 -18.27 15.02 14.85
CA LYS A 35 -18.58 14.05 15.90
C LYS A 35 -18.94 12.70 15.29
N VAL A 36 -19.81 12.71 14.27
CA VAL A 36 -20.21 11.51 13.52
C VAL A 36 -19.00 10.94 12.78
N LEU A 37 -18.23 11.79 12.10
CA LEU A 37 -17.01 11.37 11.40
C LEU A 37 -16.03 10.70 12.35
N SER A 38 -15.65 11.36 13.45
CA SER A 38 -14.69 10.82 14.42
C SER A 38 -15.16 9.50 15.05
N GLY A 39 -16.47 9.31 15.22
CA GLY A 39 -17.03 8.03 15.68
C GLY A 39 -16.94 6.89 14.67
N ALA A 40 -16.88 7.21 13.37
CA ALA A 40 -16.80 6.23 12.29
C ALA A 40 -15.36 5.91 11.84
N LEU A 41 -14.39 6.75 12.20
CA LEU A 41 -12.98 6.50 11.90
C LEU A 41 -12.40 5.38 12.78
N THR A 42 -11.51 4.58 12.20
CA THR A 42 -10.68 3.64 12.97
C THR A 42 -9.21 4.02 12.84
N VAL A 43 -8.56 4.34 13.95
CA VAL A 43 -7.12 4.66 13.97
C VAL A 43 -6.32 3.44 14.43
N LYS A 44 -5.35 3.00 13.64
CA LYS A 44 -4.54 1.82 13.97
C LYS A 44 -3.74 2.07 15.26
N SER A 45 -3.77 1.09 16.17
CA SER A 45 -3.16 1.21 17.52
C SER A 45 -3.72 2.38 18.34
N GLY A 46 -4.88 2.93 17.92
CA GLY A 46 -5.56 4.03 18.57
C GLY A 46 -6.68 3.52 19.47
N THR A 47 -6.71 3.99 20.70
CA THR A 47 -7.87 3.86 21.59
C THR A 47 -8.65 5.16 21.59
N VAL A 48 -9.97 5.09 21.44
CA VAL A 48 -10.84 6.27 21.52
C VAL A 48 -10.90 6.76 22.97
N VAL A 49 -10.70 8.06 23.16
CA VAL A 49 -10.79 8.74 24.45
C VAL A 49 -11.74 9.92 24.31
N THR A 50 -12.75 9.99 25.17
CA THR A 50 -13.70 11.11 25.21
C THR A 50 -13.04 12.33 25.87
N GLY A 51 -13.32 13.51 25.33
CA GLY A 51 -12.90 14.80 25.89
C GLY A 51 -11.93 15.58 24.99
N THR A 52 -11.21 16.49 25.64
CA THR A 52 -10.27 17.39 24.95
C THR A 52 -8.95 16.68 24.71
N MET A 53 -8.43 16.80 23.49
CA MET A 53 -7.08 16.32 23.16
C MET A 53 -6.06 17.09 24.00
N PRO A 54 -5.06 16.42 24.61
CA PRO A 54 -3.99 17.09 25.33
C PRO A 54 -3.28 18.12 24.46
N VAL A 55 -2.98 19.28 25.04
CA VAL A 55 -2.25 20.38 24.38
C VAL A 55 -0.79 20.38 24.83
N GLY A 56 0.05 21.12 24.10
CA GLY A 56 1.48 21.22 24.38
C GLY A 56 1.75 21.67 25.82
N THR A 57 2.64 20.93 26.48
CA THR A 57 2.96 21.12 27.91
C THR A 57 3.90 22.30 28.17
N GLY A 58 4.63 22.76 27.14
CA GLY A 58 5.64 23.83 27.27
C GLY A 58 6.86 23.45 28.11
N ALA A 59 7.00 22.18 28.52
CA ALA A 59 8.11 21.71 29.32
C ALA A 59 9.42 21.73 28.51
N ALA A 60 10.54 22.05 29.18
CA ALA A 60 11.86 21.92 28.57
C ALA A 60 12.12 20.45 28.19
N GLY A 61 12.54 20.21 26.95
CA GLY A 61 12.74 18.86 26.42
C GLY A 61 11.47 18.14 25.94
N ALA A 62 10.32 18.83 25.91
CA ALA A 62 9.12 18.33 25.24
C ALA A 62 9.44 17.97 23.78
N PRO A 63 8.85 16.89 23.25
CA PRO A 63 9.00 16.59 21.84
C PRO A 63 8.41 17.72 20.99
N VAL A 64 8.98 17.95 19.81
CA VAL A 64 8.55 19.02 18.89
C VAL A 64 8.30 18.43 17.52
N LEU A 65 7.09 18.64 17.00
CA LEU A 65 6.73 18.30 15.63
C LEU A 65 7.07 19.46 14.70
N SER A 66 7.51 19.14 13.49
CA SER A 66 7.92 20.16 12.53
C SER A 66 6.77 21.04 12.10
N ALA A 67 7.06 22.35 12.02
CA ALA A 67 6.13 23.32 11.46
C ALA A 67 5.84 23.05 9.96
N SER A 68 6.75 22.36 9.25
CA SER A 68 6.56 21.91 7.86
C SER A 68 5.31 21.04 7.68
N SER A 69 4.95 20.29 8.74
CA SER A 69 3.83 19.36 8.76
C SER A 69 2.49 20.05 9.02
N ASN A 70 2.51 21.35 9.36
CA ASN A 70 1.32 22.13 9.65
C ASN A 70 0.64 22.65 8.39
N ASN A 71 -0.69 22.57 8.38
CA ASN A 71 -1.58 22.88 7.28
C ASN A 71 -1.32 22.08 5.99
N GLN A 72 -0.64 20.93 6.07
CA GLN A 72 -0.48 20.06 4.92
C GLN A 72 -1.82 19.47 4.48
N VAL A 73 -1.99 19.33 3.17
CA VAL A 73 -3.12 18.60 2.56
C VAL A 73 -2.64 17.20 2.22
N LEU A 74 -3.22 16.21 2.90
CA LEU A 74 -2.96 14.79 2.70
C LEU A 74 -4.16 14.20 1.96
N THR A 75 -3.90 13.38 0.95
CA THR A 75 -4.96 12.72 0.19
C THR A 75 -5.30 11.36 0.79
N ALA A 76 -6.57 11.00 0.73
CA ALA A 76 -7.06 9.69 1.15
C ALA A 76 -8.19 9.25 0.24
N ILE A 77 -8.30 7.95 -0.05
CA ILE A 77 -9.39 7.42 -0.87
C ILE A 77 -10.56 7.06 0.06
N ASN A 78 -11.78 7.44 -0.31
CA ASN A 78 -13.00 7.06 0.41
C ASN A 78 -13.05 5.54 0.67
N GLY A 79 -13.40 5.13 1.89
CA GLY A 79 -13.41 3.72 2.30
C GLY A 79 -12.01 3.09 2.47
N ARG A 80 -10.91 3.85 2.38
CA ARG A 80 -9.52 3.36 2.50
C ARG A 80 -8.80 4.08 3.64
N TYR A 81 -7.48 4.19 3.59
CA TYR A 81 -6.70 4.80 4.65
C TYR A 81 -6.29 6.23 4.30
N ALA A 82 -6.36 7.11 5.29
CA ALA A 82 -5.58 8.32 5.35
C ALA A 82 -4.28 8.02 6.12
N VAL A 83 -3.17 8.54 5.61
CA VAL A 83 -1.83 8.30 6.15
C VAL A 83 -1.22 9.63 6.53
N VAL A 84 -0.84 9.75 7.79
CA VAL A 84 -0.10 10.91 8.29
C VAL A 84 1.29 10.43 8.66
N ALA A 85 2.30 11.12 8.16
CA ALA A 85 3.71 10.91 8.50
C ALA A 85 4.22 12.11 9.31
N PRO A 86 4.04 12.13 10.64
CA PRO A 86 4.53 13.23 11.47
C PRO A 86 6.06 13.35 11.39
N GLU A 87 6.55 14.57 11.17
CA GLU A 87 7.97 14.87 11.23
C GLU A 87 8.35 15.34 12.65
N LEU A 88 9.21 14.59 13.35
CA LEU A 88 9.71 14.95 14.67
C LEU A 88 11.02 15.73 14.53
N GLU A 89 11.04 17.00 14.95
CA GLU A 89 12.26 17.81 14.94
C GLU A 89 13.17 17.48 16.12
N THR A 90 12.59 17.32 17.32
CA THR A 90 13.34 17.04 18.54
C THR A 90 12.53 16.19 19.53
N GLY A 91 13.25 15.58 20.47
CA GLY A 91 12.68 14.79 21.57
C GLY A 91 12.50 13.31 21.26
N LYS A 92 11.88 12.60 22.19
CA LYS A 92 11.48 11.19 22.04
C LYS A 92 9.96 11.11 22.00
N PHE A 93 9.45 10.05 21.41
CA PHE A 93 8.01 9.79 21.39
C PHE A 93 7.68 8.39 21.90
N LYS A 94 6.49 8.27 22.46
CA LYS A 94 5.81 7.01 22.80
C LYS A 94 4.57 6.82 21.92
N GLY A 95 3.96 7.91 21.47
CA GLY A 95 2.81 7.86 20.58
C GLY A 95 2.25 9.22 20.24
N TYR A 96 1.03 9.23 19.70
CA TYR A 96 0.38 10.44 19.24
C TYR A 96 -1.04 10.53 19.80
N TYR A 97 -1.48 11.75 20.06
CA TYR A 97 -2.89 12.10 20.16
C TYR A 97 -3.37 12.60 18.81
N VAL A 98 -4.54 12.14 18.37
CA VAL A 98 -5.09 12.43 17.05
C VAL A 98 -6.56 12.77 17.18
N LYS A 99 -7.01 13.88 16.62
CA LYS A 99 -8.38 14.39 16.77
C LYS A 99 -8.92 14.94 15.46
N VAL A 100 -10.15 14.59 15.11
CA VAL A 100 -10.89 15.34 14.09
C VAL A 100 -11.31 16.69 14.70
N ALA A 101 -10.96 17.80 14.06
CA ALA A 101 -11.25 19.12 14.61
C ALA A 101 -12.78 19.30 14.76
N GLY A 102 -13.22 19.68 15.96
CA GLY A 102 -14.64 19.81 16.30
C GLY A 102 -15.29 18.55 16.89
N ALA A 103 -14.59 17.41 16.95
CA ALA A 103 -15.11 16.20 17.59
C ALA A 103 -15.04 16.27 19.13
N ASP A 104 -15.84 15.44 19.80
CA ASP A 104 -15.88 15.32 21.27
C ASP A 104 -14.93 14.24 21.82
N ASN A 105 -14.24 13.53 20.93
CA ASN A 105 -13.27 12.48 21.25
C ASN A 105 -11.95 12.73 20.50
N TYR A 106 -10.92 12.00 20.92
CA TYR A 106 -9.65 11.87 20.22
C TYR A 106 -9.19 10.41 20.30
N PHE A 107 -8.20 10.06 19.49
CA PHE A 107 -7.54 8.77 19.50
C PHE A 107 -6.19 8.91 20.19
N LYS A 108 -5.95 8.10 21.21
CA LYS A 108 -4.61 7.91 21.78
C LYS A 108 -3.95 6.75 21.06
N VAL A 109 -2.98 7.06 20.23
CA VAL A 109 -2.20 6.09 19.45
C VAL A 109 -0.93 5.75 20.22
N GLU A 110 -0.71 4.47 20.48
CA GLU A 110 0.50 3.98 21.15
C GLU A 110 1.39 3.21 20.17
N PHE A 111 2.69 3.49 20.22
CA PHE A 111 3.69 2.73 19.48
C PHE A 111 4.44 1.84 20.48
N PRO A 112 4.37 0.50 20.35
CA PRO A 112 5.15 -0.38 21.19
C PRO A 112 6.62 -0.10 20.89
N ALA A 113 7.37 0.25 21.93
CA ALA A 113 8.68 0.86 21.80
C ALA A 113 9.69 -0.07 21.12
N LYS A 114 9.91 0.13 19.82
CA LYS A 114 11.21 0.15 19.12
C LYS A 114 11.02 1.02 17.87
N ALA A 115 11.68 2.18 17.81
CA ALA A 115 11.87 2.88 16.55
C ALA A 115 12.61 1.93 15.59
N GLY A 116 12.10 1.69 14.39
CA GLY A 116 12.71 0.77 13.43
C GLY A 116 11.98 -0.57 13.25
N ALA A 117 10.91 -0.83 14.00
CA ALA A 117 10.23 -2.13 14.03
C ALA A 117 9.02 -2.23 13.09
N ARG A 118 8.45 -1.12 12.64
CA ARG A 118 7.31 -1.09 11.71
C ARG A 118 7.72 -0.44 10.40
N LYS A 119 8.58 -1.13 9.66
CA LYS A 119 8.78 -0.83 8.24
C LYS A 119 7.70 -1.57 7.47
N ALA A 120 6.95 -0.86 6.63
CA ALA A 120 6.19 -1.55 5.61
C ALA A 120 7.16 -2.43 4.81
N LYS A 121 6.74 -3.64 4.45
CA LYS A 121 7.58 -4.49 3.59
C LYS A 121 7.88 -3.71 2.32
N ASN A 122 9.17 -3.43 2.05
CA ASN A 122 9.60 -2.73 0.85
C ASN A 122 9.12 -3.51 -0.38
N VAL A 123 8.07 -3.02 -1.04
CA VAL A 123 7.66 -3.53 -2.35
C VAL A 123 8.61 -2.89 -3.35
N LYS A 124 9.61 -3.64 -3.81
CA LYS A 124 10.67 -3.12 -4.70
C LYS A 124 10.33 -3.19 -6.20
N HIS A 125 9.12 -3.62 -6.55
CA HIS A 125 8.78 -4.00 -7.92
C HIS A 125 7.65 -3.13 -8.49
N GLY A 126 7.76 -2.84 -9.79
CA GLY A 126 6.72 -2.20 -10.59
C GLY A 126 6.26 -0.82 -10.09
N LEU A 127 4.94 -0.64 -10.06
CA LEU A 127 4.24 0.60 -9.68
C LEU A 127 4.23 0.90 -8.18
N LEU A 128 4.63 -0.07 -7.34
CA LEU A 128 4.45 -0.01 -5.88
C LEU A 128 5.75 0.32 -5.12
N ARG A 129 6.74 0.92 -5.78
CA ARG A 129 7.99 1.35 -5.14
C ARG A 129 7.72 2.47 -4.15
N GLY A 130 8.15 2.29 -2.90
CA GLY A 130 8.10 3.32 -1.87
C GLY A 130 8.74 2.85 -0.57
N ASN A 131 9.37 3.78 0.16
CA ASN A 131 9.83 3.56 1.54
C ASN A 131 8.82 4.20 2.49
N ILE A 132 8.44 3.49 3.55
CA ILE A 132 7.46 4.00 4.50
C ILE A 132 8.10 4.20 5.87
N PRO A 133 8.00 5.40 6.47
CA PRO A 133 8.58 5.68 7.78
C PRO A 133 7.97 4.85 8.91
N ASP A 134 8.75 4.65 9.97
CA ASP A 134 8.46 3.71 11.08
C ASP A 134 7.39 4.18 12.09
N SER A 135 6.67 5.28 11.82
CA SER A 135 5.77 5.91 12.81
C SER A 135 4.64 6.70 12.17
N LEU A 136 3.87 6.01 11.32
CA LEU A 136 2.70 6.59 10.67
C LEU A 136 1.44 6.51 11.53
N ILE A 137 0.62 7.55 11.46
CA ILE A 137 -0.77 7.49 11.91
C ILE A 137 -1.59 6.99 10.73
N LEU A 138 -2.15 5.79 10.86
CA LEU A 138 -3.03 5.18 9.86
C LEU A 138 -4.48 5.28 10.31
N ILE A 139 -5.30 5.98 9.52
CA ILE A 139 -6.72 6.24 9.82
C ILE A 139 -7.56 5.58 8.73
N LYS A 140 -8.27 4.49 9.05
CA LYS A 140 -9.26 3.89 8.15
C LYS A 140 -10.48 4.80 8.10
N LEU A 141 -10.80 5.24 6.90
CA LEU A 141 -11.97 6.01 6.53
C LEU A 141 -13.17 5.07 6.31
N PRO A 142 -14.39 5.41 6.77
CA PRO A 142 -15.59 4.67 6.43
C PRO A 142 -15.89 4.79 4.92
N GLU A 143 -16.65 3.84 4.40
CA GLU A 143 -17.21 3.94 3.06
C GLU A 143 -18.35 4.97 3.01
N GLY A 144 -18.61 5.52 1.82
CA GLY A 144 -19.72 6.46 1.63
C GLY A 144 -19.49 7.84 2.22
N LEU A 145 -18.23 8.23 2.49
CA LEU A 145 -17.91 9.60 2.91
C LEU A 145 -18.42 10.62 1.90
N ASN A 146 -19.25 11.55 2.36
CA ASN A 146 -19.79 12.68 1.62
C ASN A 146 -19.07 14.01 1.94
N VAL A 147 -17.96 13.92 2.66
CA VAL A 147 -17.10 15.05 3.04
C VAL A 147 -15.89 15.08 2.11
N ASP A 148 -15.64 16.22 1.46
CA ASP A 148 -14.53 16.37 0.52
C ASP A 148 -13.20 16.62 1.25
N THR A 149 -13.25 17.29 2.41
CA THR A 149 -12.07 17.55 3.23
C THR A 149 -12.45 17.71 4.69
N PHE A 150 -11.66 17.14 5.60
CA PHE A 150 -11.80 17.38 7.03
C PHE A 150 -10.45 17.74 7.67
N LYS A 151 -10.52 18.43 8.81
CA LYS A 151 -9.34 18.86 9.56
C LYS A 151 -8.97 17.81 10.60
N LEU A 152 -7.72 17.40 10.61
CA LEU A 152 -7.11 16.53 11.59
C LEU A 152 -6.13 17.34 12.43
N GLN A 153 -6.16 17.17 13.74
CA GLN A 153 -5.18 17.70 14.67
C GLN A 153 -4.41 16.55 15.29
N TYR A 154 -3.10 16.69 15.45
CA TYR A 154 -2.30 15.70 16.16
C TYR A 154 -1.16 16.33 16.95
N ALA A 155 -0.77 15.66 18.02
CA ALA A 155 0.37 16.01 18.86
C ALA A 155 1.09 14.74 19.29
N VAL A 156 2.41 14.80 19.43
CA VAL A 156 3.21 13.67 19.90
C VAL A 156 3.39 13.76 21.41
N TYR A 157 3.44 12.62 22.09
CA TYR A 157 3.75 12.54 23.52
C TYR A 157 4.84 11.51 23.80
N ASP A 158 5.62 11.75 24.84
CA ASP A 158 6.71 10.87 25.27
C ASP A 158 6.29 9.86 26.36
N SER A 159 7.25 9.09 26.89
CA SER A 159 7.00 8.13 27.96
C SER A 159 6.55 8.76 29.29
N SER A 160 6.83 10.06 29.48
CA SER A 160 6.46 10.86 30.64
C SER A 160 5.16 11.63 30.44
N ASN A 161 4.46 11.40 29.32
CA ASN A 161 3.26 12.13 28.89
C ASN A 161 3.50 13.64 28.66
N VAL A 162 4.72 14.05 28.36
CA VAL A 162 5.03 15.41 27.91
C VAL A 162 4.60 15.53 26.45
N VAL A 163 3.80 16.56 26.14
CA VAL A 163 3.12 16.73 24.84
C VAL A 163 3.73 17.89 24.04
N SER A 164 3.85 17.68 22.73
CA SER A 164 4.35 18.66 21.75
C SER A 164 3.38 19.79 21.42
N ASN A 165 3.82 20.70 20.55
CA ASN A 165 2.93 21.54 19.75
C ASN A 165 1.89 20.68 18.98
N VAL A 166 0.70 21.26 18.77
CA VAL A 166 -0.36 20.64 17.96
C VAL A 166 -0.16 21.03 16.51
N ILE A 167 -0.16 20.02 15.63
CA ILE A 167 -0.16 20.18 14.18
C ILE A 167 -1.57 20.01 13.65
N THR A 168 -1.97 20.84 12.69
CA THR A 168 -3.21 20.68 11.92
C THR A 168 -2.87 20.18 10.52
N ALA A 169 -3.52 19.13 10.05
CA ALA A 169 -3.48 18.66 8.68
C ALA A 169 -4.90 18.62 8.09
N PHE A 170 -5.00 18.66 6.77
CA PHE A 170 -6.24 18.56 6.03
C PHE A 170 -6.26 17.24 5.28
N ILE A 171 -7.28 16.41 5.52
CA ILE A 171 -7.46 15.16 4.78
C ILE A 171 -8.43 15.42 3.64
N ALA A 172 -7.93 15.49 2.42
CA ALA A 172 -8.73 15.57 1.19
C ALA A 172 -9.18 14.17 0.78
N VAL A 173 -10.50 13.93 0.82
CA VAL A 173 -11.11 12.63 0.52
C VAL A 173 -11.40 12.55 -0.97
N LEU A 174 -10.72 11.63 -1.64
CA LEU A 174 -10.85 11.37 -3.06
C LEU A 174 -11.94 10.33 -3.33
N LYS A 175 -12.64 10.54 -4.45
CA LYS A 175 -13.56 9.54 -4.97
C LYS A 175 -12.78 8.30 -5.42
N PRO A 176 -13.27 7.08 -5.14
CA PRO A 176 -12.68 5.87 -5.70
C PRO A 176 -12.66 5.94 -7.25
N ALA A 177 -11.64 5.35 -7.87
CA ALA A 177 -11.44 5.35 -9.32
C ALA A 177 -11.34 6.72 -10.00
N GLY A 178 -11.18 7.82 -9.24
CA GLY A 178 -11.03 9.17 -9.81
C GLY A 178 -12.28 9.73 -10.50
N GLY A 179 -13.46 9.11 -10.31
CA GLY A 179 -14.69 9.55 -10.97
C GLY A 179 -14.64 9.40 -12.50
N ALA A 180 -15.27 10.33 -13.23
CA ALA A 180 -15.33 10.29 -14.70
C ALA A 180 -13.93 10.40 -15.34
N ASP A 181 -13.04 11.20 -14.75
CA ASP A 181 -11.70 11.42 -15.28
C ASP A 181 -10.78 10.20 -15.13
N GLY A 182 -11.07 9.30 -14.20
CA GLY A 182 -10.32 8.06 -14.03
C GLY A 182 -10.74 6.94 -14.97
N ALA A 183 -11.80 7.10 -15.77
CA ALA A 183 -12.31 6.06 -16.66
C ALA A 183 -11.25 5.52 -17.64
N ALA A 184 -10.29 6.35 -18.06
CA ALA A 184 -9.20 5.94 -18.95
C ALA A 184 -8.24 4.91 -18.32
N PHE A 185 -8.16 4.85 -16.99
CA PHE A 185 -7.32 3.89 -16.27
C PHE A 185 -7.99 2.52 -16.12
N ALA A 186 -9.31 2.42 -16.31
CA ALA A 186 -10.01 1.16 -16.08
C ALA A 186 -9.54 0.05 -17.03
N GLY A 187 -9.23 -1.12 -16.48
CA GLY A 187 -8.75 -2.30 -17.22
C GLY A 187 -7.51 -2.93 -16.61
N THR A 188 -6.95 -3.91 -17.32
CA THR A 188 -5.69 -4.58 -16.95
C THR A 188 -4.56 -4.02 -17.79
N TRP A 189 -3.45 -3.73 -17.12
CA TRP A 189 -2.28 -3.07 -17.67
C TRP A 189 -1.06 -3.90 -17.34
N GLU A 190 -0.19 -4.11 -18.31
CA GLU A 190 1.09 -4.80 -18.14
C GLU A 190 2.21 -3.78 -18.12
N ASN A 191 3.07 -3.83 -17.09
CA ASN A 191 4.30 -3.05 -17.05
C ASN A 191 5.20 -3.54 -18.19
N TYR A 192 5.39 -2.68 -19.20
CA TYR A 192 6.08 -3.05 -20.43
C TYR A 192 7.57 -2.73 -20.32
N ARG A 193 7.89 -1.50 -19.91
CA ARG A 193 9.26 -1.00 -19.80
C ARG A 193 9.36 0.14 -18.79
N TYR A 194 10.56 0.36 -18.27
CA TYR A 194 10.87 1.45 -17.36
C TYR A 194 12.20 2.10 -17.70
N LYS A 195 12.45 3.30 -17.17
CA LYS A 195 13.76 3.94 -17.19
C LYS A 195 14.00 4.69 -15.88
N GLY A 196 15.25 4.68 -15.42
CA GLY A 196 15.65 5.42 -14.21
C GLY A 196 15.62 6.94 -14.40
N PRO A 197 15.68 7.72 -13.31
CA PRO A 197 15.54 9.18 -13.32
C PRO A 197 16.53 9.90 -14.24
N ASN A 198 17.72 9.32 -14.45
CA ASN A 198 18.78 9.87 -15.29
C ASN A 198 19.07 9.03 -16.54
N SER A 199 18.21 8.06 -16.88
CA SER A 199 18.39 7.19 -18.04
C SER A 199 17.58 7.67 -19.23
N ALA A 200 18.22 7.79 -20.39
CA ALA A 200 17.52 7.93 -21.66
C ALA A 200 16.99 6.58 -22.18
N ASN A 201 17.60 5.48 -21.73
CA ASN A 201 17.34 4.14 -22.23
C ASN A 201 16.22 3.47 -21.45
N TRP A 202 15.30 2.86 -22.19
CA TRP A 202 14.26 2.01 -21.65
C TRP A 202 14.79 0.59 -21.42
N THR A 203 14.34 -0.03 -20.35
CA THR A 203 14.55 -1.43 -20.02
C THR A 203 13.21 -2.14 -20.01
N TYR A 204 13.09 -3.23 -20.76
CA TYR A 204 11.87 -4.05 -20.77
C TYR A 204 11.74 -4.82 -19.46
N VAL A 205 10.52 -4.88 -18.93
CA VAL A 205 10.22 -5.57 -17.66
C VAL A 205 10.12 -7.07 -17.89
N ILE A 206 9.41 -7.48 -18.95
CA ILE A 206 9.22 -8.86 -19.35
C ILE A 206 10.29 -9.22 -20.38
N ALA A 207 11.51 -9.37 -19.90
CA ALA A 207 12.64 -9.86 -20.68
C ALA A 207 13.40 -10.92 -19.86
N ALA A 208 13.89 -11.95 -20.53
CA ALA A 208 14.85 -12.84 -19.90
C ALA A 208 16.17 -12.06 -19.72
N ASP A 209 16.67 -12.03 -18.49
CA ASP A 209 17.97 -11.44 -18.16
C ASP A 209 18.93 -12.55 -17.72
N THR A 210 20.19 -12.44 -18.12
CA THR A 210 21.22 -13.42 -17.78
C THR A 210 22.36 -12.73 -17.05
N GLY A 211 22.57 -13.16 -15.81
CA GLY A 211 23.72 -12.76 -15.01
C GLY A 211 24.91 -13.66 -15.34
N TRP A 212 26.07 -13.03 -15.52
CA TRP A 212 27.32 -13.71 -15.79
C TRP A 212 28.32 -13.41 -14.68
N THR A 213 29.07 -14.41 -14.26
CA THR A 213 30.17 -14.25 -13.30
C THR A 213 31.35 -15.10 -13.75
N PRO A 214 32.58 -14.58 -13.70
CA PRO A 214 33.74 -15.32 -14.16
C PRO A 214 34.17 -16.37 -13.13
N PHE A 215 34.46 -17.58 -13.62
CA PHE A 215 35.00 -18.68 -12.82
C PHE A 215 36.18 -19.34 -13.50
N THR A 216 37.07 -19.90 -12.69
CA THR A 216 38.06 -20.88 -13.14
C THR A 216 37.76 -22.26 -12.58
N CYS A 217 38.27 -23.28 -13.26
CA CYS A 217 38.16 -24.66 -12.80
C CYS A 217 39.42 -25.04 -12.01
N VAL A 218 39.25 -25.33 -10.73
CA VAL A 218 40.34 -25.83 -9.87
C VAL A 218 39.90 -27.15 -9.28
N ASN A 219 40.64 -28.23 -9.58
CA ASN A 219 40.33 -29.58 -9.10
C ASN A 219 38.87 -30.03 -9.38
N ASN A 220 38.35 -29.69 -10.56
CA ASN A 220 36.96 -29.96 -10.99
C ASN A 220 35.86 -29.23 -10.19
N VAL A 221 36.24 -28.21 -9.42
CA VAL A 221 35.33 -27.33 -8.68
C VAL A 221 35.38 -25.93 -9.30
N LEU A 222 34.23 -25.28 -9.39
CA LEU A 222 34.14 -23.87 -9.82
C LEU A 222 34.65 -22.97 -8.71
N THR A 223 35.65 -22.16 -9.03
CA THR A 223 36.20 -21.16 -8.11
C THR A 223 36.03 -19.79 -8.74
N TYR A 224 35.48 -18.84 -7.99
CA TYR A 224 35.35 -17.46 -8.48
C TYR A 224 36.74 -16.89 -8.79
N ASP A 225 36.87 -16.29 -9.96
CA ASP A 225 38.11 -15.66 -10.42
C ASP A 225 37.73 -14.57 -11.41
N GLU A 226 38.10 -13.32 -11.11
CA GLU A 226 37.83 -12.16 -11.97
C GLU A 226 38.39 -12.32 -13.39
N LYS A 227 39.42 -13.14 -13.58
CA LYS A 227 40.05 -13.44 -14.88
C LYS A 227 39.54 -14.75 -15.50
N GLY A 228 38.58 -15.40 -14.85
CA GLY A 228 37.98 -16.65 -15.30
C GLY A 228 37.07 -16.52 -16.51
N THR A 229 36.51 -17.65 -16.93
CA THR A 229 35.53 -17.70 -18.02
C THR A 229 34.15 -17.27 -17.50
N PRO A 230 33.49 -16.28 -18.14
CA PRO A 230 32.12 -15.91 -17.80
C PRO A 230 31.19 -17.12 -17.88
N THR A 231 30.57 -17.46 -16.75
CA THR A 231 29.56 -18.53 -16.65
C THR A 231 28.24 -17.90 -16.25
N ILE A 232 27.14 -18.42 -16.78
CA ILE A 232 25.80 -17.99 -16.39
C ILE A 232 25.60 -18.34 -14.92
N THR A 233 25.42 -17.33 -14.08
CA THR A 233 25.14 -17.52 -12.65
C THR A 233 23.69 -17.28 -12.30
N ARG A 234 22.98 -16.55 -13.16
CA ARG A 234 21.57 -16.26 -12.97
C ARG A 234 20.87 -16.21 -14.32
N ILE A 235 19.70 -16.80 -14.39
CA ILE A 235 18.72 -16.57 -15.46
C ILE A 235 17.50 -16.04 -14.74
N ASN A 236 17.03 -14.85 -15.10
CA ASN A 236 15.82 -14.29 -14.57
C ASN A 236 14.78 -14.08 -15.67
N ARG A 237 13.51 -14.28 -15.36
CA ARG A 237 12.40 -14.07 -16.28
C ARG A 237 11.16 -13.62 -15.52
N THR A 238 10.81 -12.35 -15.68
CA THR A 238 9.49 -11.85 -15.27
C THR A 238 8.45 -12.50 -16.18
N LEU A 239 7.55 -13.29 -15.60
CA LEU A 239 6.42 -13.89 -16.30
C LEU A 239 5.19 -12.99 -16.30
N LYS A 240 5.03 -12.20 -15.23
CA LYS A 240 3.88 -11.32 -15.04
C LYS A 240 4.27 -10.09 -14.23
N ASP A 241 3.85 -8.93 -14.71
CA ASP A 241 3.93 -7.67 -13.96
C ASP A 241 2.74 -6.81 -14.40
N GLN A 242 1.59 -7.02 -13.75
CA GLN A 242 0.30 -6.51 -14.21
C GLN A 242 -0.45 -5.79 -13.09
N ALA A 243 -1.11 -4.68 -13.43
CA ALA A 243 -2.05 -3.96 -12.57
C ALA A 243 -3.44 -3.95 -13.19
N ALA A 244 -4.47 -4.28 -12.42
CA ALA A 244 -5.86 -4.11 -12.83
C ALA A 244 -6.50 -2.99 -12.01
N PHE A 245 -7.07 -2.01 -12.69
CA PHE A 245 -7.80 -0.89 -12.09
C PHE A 245 -9.29 -1.05 -12.37
N ASN A 246 -10.07 -1.33 -11.33
CA ASN A 246 -11.51 -1.51 -11.45
C ASN A 246 -12.25 -0.19 -11.29
N THR A 247 -13.42 -0.07 -11.93
CA THR A 247 -14.26 1.14 -11.91
C THR A 247 -14.84 1.48 -10.54
N ASN A 248 -14.89 0.51 -9.61
CA ASN A 248 -15.26 0.74 -8.21
C ASN A 248 -14.10 1.31 -7.36
N GLY A 249 -12.94 1.55 -7.95
CA GLY A 249 -11.76 2.07 -7.27
C GLY A 249 -10.94 1.02 -6.53
N THR A 250 -11.21 -0.27 -6.71
CA THR A 250 -10.29 -1.34 -6.28
C THR A 250 -9.19 -1.51 -7.32
N PHE A 251 -7.97 -1.87 -6.89
CA PHE A 251 -6.92 -2.33 -7.78
C PHE A 251 -6.31 -3.64 -7.30
N THR A 252 -5.75 -4.39 -8.24
CA THR A 252 -4.91 -5.55 -7.97
C THR A 252 -3.59 -5.39 -8.70
N TYR A 253 -2.49 -5.76 -8.05
CA TYR A 253 -1.17 -5.83 -8.68
C TYR A 253 -0.59 -7.22 -8.50
N GLU A 254 -0.18 -7.83 -9.61
CA GLU A 254 0.33 -9.19 -9.65
C GLU A 254 1.71 -9.20 -10.29
N TYR A 255 2.66 -9.78 -9.55
CA TYR A 255 4.04 -9.96 -9.97
C TYR A 255 4.40 -11.44 -9.90
N HIS A 256 5.03 -11.94 -10.96
CA HIS A 256 5.51 -13.31 -11.06
C HIS A 256 6.88 -13.31 -11.74
N ASP A 257 7.90 -13.75 -11.02
CA ASP A 257 9.27 -13.88 -11.50
C ASP A 257 9.75 -15.32 -11.35
N GLN A 258 10.46 -15.81 -12.36
CA GLN A 258 11.14 -17.09 -12.33
C GLN A 258 12.63 -16.85 -12.47
N TYR A 259 13.41 -17.33 -11.52
CA TYR A 259 14.87 -17.27 -11.63
C TYR A 259 15.55 -18.57 -11.26
N SER A 260 16.57 -18.87 -12.04
CA SER A 260 17.50 -19.96 -11.77
C SER A 260 18.85 -19.36 -11.38
N TYR A 261 19.48 -19.84 -10.32
CA TYR A 261 20.86 -19.48 -9.98
C TYR A 261 21.78 -20.69 -9.94
N LEU A 262 23.04 -20.48 -10.28
CA LEU A 262 24.07 -21.51 -10.23
C LEU A 262 24.36 -21.88 -8.77
N ASN A 263 24.21 -23.16 -8.42
CA ASN A 263 24.61 -23.68 -7.12
C ASN A 263 26.07 -24.12 -7.19
N TYR A 264 26.97 -23.30 -6.67
CA TYR A 264 28.42 -23.51 -6.73
C TYR A 264 28.85 -24.82 -6.07
N ASP A 265 28.30 -25.12 -4.89
CA ASP A 265 28.70 -26.28 -4.08
C ASP A 265 28.32 -27.61 -4.74
N SER A 266 27.22 -27.63 -5.49
CA SER A 266 26.75 -28.82 -6.22
C SER A 266 27.24 -28.91 -7.66
N SER A 267 27.87 -27.86 -8.18
CA SER A 267 28.31 -27.78 -9.58
C SER A 267 29.74 -28.28 -9.76
N LYS A 268 30.01 -28.85 -10.93
CA LYS A 268 31.35 -29.21 -11.40
C LYS A 268 31.67 -28.43 -12.66
N CYS A 269 32.95 -28.32 -13.00
CA CYS A 269 33.38 -27.53 -14.17
C CYS A 269 32.74 -27.98 -15.50
N ASN A 270 32.35 -29.25 -15.60
CA ASN A 270 31.69 -29.83 -16.78
C ASN A 270 30.20 -30.16 -16.55
N SER A 271 29.65 -29.84 -15.39
CA SER A 271 28.25 -30.13 -15.04
C SER A 271 27.72 -29.07 -14.08
N LEU A 272 27.19 -28.00 -14.66
CA LEU A 272 26.57 -26.92 -13.92
C LEU A 272 25.20 -27.38 -13.39
N LYS A 273 24.93 -27.04 -12.13
CA LYS A 273 23.66 -27.32 -11.45
C LYS A 273 23.00 -26.01 -11.06
N TYR A 274 21.76 -25.83 -11.50
CA TYR A 274 20.97 -24.65 -11.20
C TYR A 274 19.88 -25.00 -10.21
N VAL A 275 19.57 -24.06 -9.33
CA VAL A 275 18.40 -24.09 -8.46
C VAL A 275 17.39 -23.13 -9.04
N GLU A 276 16.20 -23.65 -9.36
CA GLU A 276 15.06 -22.86 -9.83
C GLU A 276 14.26 -22.34 -8.64
N ASN A 277 13.82 -21.10 -8.74
CA ASN A 277 12.98 -20.45 -7.75
C ASN A 277 11.86 -19.72 -8.48
N ASP A 278 10.76 -19.56 -7.75
CA ASP A 278 9.56 -18.90 -8.22
C ASP A 278 9.15 -17.87 -7.17
N GLU A 279 9.00 -16.62 -7.58
CA GLU A 279 8.53 -15.54 -6.73
C GLU A 279 7.20 -15.02 -7.27
N GLN A 280 6.15 -15.15 -6.46
CA GLN A 280 4.83 -14.66 -6.78
C GLN A 280 4.38 -13.69 -5.69
N SER A 281 3.81 -12.56 -6.11
CA SER A 281 3.22 -11.57 -5.23
C SER A 281 1.90 -11.08 -5.80
N LEU A 282 0.88 -11.02 -4.96
CA LEU A 282 -0.43 -10.47 -5.27
C LEU A 282 -0.78 -9.43 -4.21
N VAL A 283 -1.08 -8.22 -4.66
CA VAL A 283 -1.39 -7.08 -3.81
C VAL A 283 -2.79 -6.57 -4.18
N PHE A 284 -3.61 -6.31 -3.17
CA PHE A 284 -4.92 -5.68 -3.35
C PHE A 284 -4.94 -4.30 -2.72
N GLY A 285 -5.81 -3.43 -3.23
CA GLY A 285 -5.95 -2.10 -2.65
C GLY A 285 -6.98 -1.21 -3.32
N GLY A 286 -6.88 0.09 -3.06
CA GLY A 286 -7.68 1.13 -3.68
C GLY A 286 -6.86 2.04 -4.60
N TRP A 287 -7.50 2.64 -5.60
CA TRP A 287 -6.87 3.64 -6.45
C TRP A 287 -7.80 4.82 -6.74
N SER A 288 -7.20 5.97 -7.01
CA SER A 288 -7.89 7.18 -7.46
C SER A 288 -6.97 8.03 -8.36
N TYR A 289 -7.57 8.89 -9.17
CA TYR A 289 -6.86 9.81 -10.05
C TYR A 289 -7.30 11.24 -9.76
N VAL A 290 -6.34 12.15 -9.67
CA VAL A 290 -6.54 13.59 -9.44
C VAL A 290 -6.12 14.35 -10.70
N PRO A 291 -7.08 14.78 -11.55
CA PRO A 291 -6.76 15.38 -12.85
C PRO A 291 -6.01 16.71 -12.73
N ALA A 292 -6.34 17.50 -11.71
CA ALA A 292 -5.73 18.82 -11.49
C ALA A 292 -4.22 18.74 -11.28
N THR A 293 -3.73 17.70 -10.59
CA THR A 293 -2.31 17.47 -10.32
C THR A 293 -1.71 16.36 -11.18
N LYS A 294 -2.52 15.71 -12.02
CA LYS A 294 -2.17 14.51 -12.79
C LYS A 294 -1.58 13.41 -11.91
N GLN A 295 -2.14 13.20 -10.71
CA GLN A 295 -1.63 12.17 -9.78
C GLN A 295 -2.53 10.95 -9.78
N LEU A 296 -1.94 9.77 -10.01
CA LEU A 296 -2.53 8.47 -9.73
C LEU A 296 -2.07 8.03 -8.34
N ILE A 297 -3.03 7.83 -7.44
CA ILE A 297 -2.79 7.45 -6.05
C ILE A 297 -3.23 6.01 -5.87
N LEU A 298 -2.32 5.17 -5.39
CA LEU A 298 -2.52 3.75 -5.10
C LEU A 298 -2.40 3.55 -3.59
N VAL A 299 -3.33 2.81 -3.01
CA VAL A 299 -3.32 2.43 -1.59
C VAL A 299 -3.36 0.91 -1.51
N ALA A 300 -2.21 0.28 -1.39
CA ALA A 300 -2.08 -1.15 -1.15
C ALA A 300 -2.35 -1.44 0.32
N ASP A 301 -3.55 -1.93 0.64
CA ASP A 301 -3.97 -2.26 2.01
C ASP A 301 -4.53 -3.68 2.14
N ASN A 302 -4.39 -4.48 1.08
CA ASN A 302 -4.95 -5.81 0.93
C ASN A 302 -6.44 -5.88 1.30
N ASP A 303 -7.21 -4.89 0.86
CA ASP A 303 -8.62 -4.73 1.15
C ASP A 303 -8.95 -4.71 2.65
N GLY A 304 -8.03 -4.17 3.44
CA GLY A 304 -8.16 -4.07 4.89
C GLY A 304 -8.01 -5.41 5.62
N LYS A 305 -7.57 -6.48 4.94
CA LYS A 305 -7.47 -7.83 5.50
C LYS A 305 -6.12 -8.15 6.15
N ILE A 306 -5.10 -7.29 6.05
CA ILE A 306 -3.75 -7.60 6.56
C ILE A 306 -3.38 -6.78 7.81
N SER A 307 -2.39 -7.26 8.55
CA SER A 307 -1.68 -6.50 9.58
C SER A 307 -1.20 -5.15 9.01
N ALA A 308 -1.03 -4.15 9.88
CA ALA A 308 -0.67 -2.80 9.45
C ALA A 308 0.78 -2.68 8.92
N ASP A 309 1.50 -3.79 8.85
CA ASP A 309 2.89 -3.87 8.39
C ASP A 309 2.97 -4.11 6.87
N ASP A 310 1.85 -4.42 6.21
CA ASP A 310 1.75 -4.61 4.74
C ASP A 310 0.80 -3.57 4.12
N PHE A 311 1.09 -2.31 4.40
CA PHE A 311 0.36 -1.16 3.86
C PHE A 311 1.30 -0.28 3.02
N SER A 312 0.84 0.22 1.88
CA SER A 312 1.59 1.20 1.08
C SER A 312 0.70 2.24 0.40
N VAL A 313 1.17 3.49 0.36
CA VAL A 313 0.60 4.54 -0.49
C VAL A 313 1.64 4.93 -1.50
N VAL A 314 1.27 4.87 -2.77
CA VAL A 314 2.14 5.29 -3.87
C VAL A 314 1.44 6.37 -4.67
N ILE A 315 2.16 7.47 -4.90
CA ILE A 315 1.68 8.60 -5.68
C ILE A 315 2.53 8.69 -6.94
N ASN A 316 1.92 8.41 -8.08
CA ASN A 316 2.54 8.46 -9.38
C ASN A 316 2.06 9.71 -10.14
N THR A 317 2.98 10.44 -10.75
CA THR A 317 2.63 11.50 -11.71
C THR A 317 2.34 10.88 -13.07
N ILE A 318 1.16 11.14 -13.64
CA ILE A 318 0.77 10.71 -14.97
C ILE A 318 1.38 11.64 -16.02
N LYS A 319 2.24 11.07 -16.86
CA LYS A 319 2.85 11.76 -18.00
C LYS A 319 2.02 11.61 -19.26
N GLU A 320 1.39 10.45 -19.43
CA GLU A 320 0.56 10.14 -20.59
C GLU A 320 -0.50 9.11 -20.19
N VAL A 321 -1.71 9.27 -20.74
CA VAL A 321 -2.77 8.25 -20.67
C VAL A 321 -3.52 8.24 -22.00
N THR A 322 -3.64 7.06 -22.60
CA THR A 322 -4.40 6.79 -23.81
C THR A 322 -5.22 5.51 -23.64
N ALA A 323 -6.00 5.13 -24.66
CA ALA A 323 -6.76 3.88 -24.63
C ALA A 323 -5.88 2.62 -24.51
N THR A 324 -4.59 2.69 -24.86
CA THR A 324 -3.69 1.52 -24.92
C THR A 324 -2.41 1.70 -24.10
N LYS A 325 -2.16 2.87 -23.52
CA LYS A 325 -0.91 3.17 -22.83
C LYS A 325 -1.11 4.09 -21.63
N ILE A 326 -0.38 3.82 -20.55
CA ILE A 326 -0.18 4.73 -19.41
C ILE A 326 1.31 4.92 -19.21
N VAL A 327 1.75 6.16 -19.01
CA VAL A 327 3.13 6.48 -18.59
C VAL A 327 3.08 7.19 -17.25
N THR A 328 3.74 6.61 -16.24
CA THR A 328 3.82 7.14 -14.88
C THR A 328 5.24 7.57 -14.54
N GLN A 329 5.38 8.47 -13.57
CA GLN A 329 6.64 8.79 -12.90
C GLN A 329 6.44 8.69 -11.38
N ASP A 330 7.27 7.92 -10.69
CA ASP A 330 7.25 7.81 -9.22
C ASP A 330 8.02 8.95 -8.54
N GLU A 331 8.04 8.95 -7.21
CA GLU A 331 8.72 9.97 -6.40
C GLU A 331 10.26 9.95 -6.56
N ASP A 332 10.83 8.78 -6.87
CA ASP A 332 12.26 8.60 -7.14
C ASP A 332 12.63 8.99 -8.58
N GLY A 333 11.64 9.40 -9.38
CA GLY A 333 11.79 9.86 -10.75
C GLY A 333 11.90 8.74 -11.78
N TYR A 334 11.69 7.47 -11.42
CA TYR A 334 11.57 6.39 -12.40
C TYR A 334 10.33 6.60 -13.24
N ILE A 335 10.46 6.36 -14.54
CA ILE A 335 9.35 6.44 -15.48
C ILE A 335 9.01 5.03 -15.92
N SER A 336 7.74 4.64 -15.76
CA SER A 336 7.23 3.33 -16.18
C SER A 336 6.18 3.51 -17.28
N GLU A 337 6.23 2.64 -18.28
CA GLU A 337 5.22 2.55 -19.34
C GLU A 337 4.46 1.24 -19.18
N MET A 338 3.15 1.36 -19.12
CA MET A 338 2.22 0.24 -19.11
C MET A 338 1.43 0.19 -20.42
N ILE A 339 1.18 -1.02 -20.91
CA ILE A 339 0.35 -1.29 -22.07
C ILE A 339 -0.92 -2.02 -21.66
N LYS A 340 -2.03 -1.74 -22.34
CA LYS A 340 -3.30 -2.40 -22.05
C LYS A 340 -3.27 -3.85 -22.55
N LYS A 341 -3.81 -4.77 -21.74
CA LYS A 341 -3.91 -6.19 -22.06
C LYS A 341 -5.25 -6.58 -22.66
#